data_AF-A0A0C5VPV2-F1
#
_entry.id   AF-A0A0C5VPV2-F1
#
_cell.length_a   1.000
_cell.length_b   1.000
_cell.length_c   1.000
_cell.angle_alpha   90.00
_cell.angle_beta   90.00
_cell.angle_gamma   90.00
#
_symmetry.space_group_name_H-M   'P 1'
#
loop_
_entity.id
_entity.type
_entity.pdbx_description
1 polymer ?
#
loop_
_entity_poly.entity_id
_entity_poly.type
_entity_poly.pdbx_seq_one_letter_code
_entity_poly.pdbx_strand_id
1 'polypeptide(L)'
;MSAHGHVSSGSSNNGSQYISTTLDPEVAAKWNQPGQTTVTFDTDDVIPDVLGNREIIDISTKEKAIAAGLKQPAINFATSSKEVLIVGHVPADSIHIIDLKTAVTKTSDCPQ
;
A
#
# COMPACT_ATOMS: atom_id res chain seq x y z
N MET A 1 1.27 3.76 -17.16
CA MET A 1 1.16 2.33 -16.76
C MET A 1 -0.21 2.11 -16.15
N SER A 2 -0.81 0.93 -16.28
CA SER A 2 -2.06 0.57 -15.59
C SER A 2 -1.79 -0.11 -14.24
N ALA A 3 -2.74 -0.05 -13.30
CA ALA A 3 -2.64 -0.72 -12.00
C ALA A 3 -2.33 -2.22 -12.13
N HIS A 4 -2.92 -2.91 -13.12
CA HIS A 4 -2.63 -4.32 -13.38
C HIS A 4 -1.15 -4.56 -13.74
N GLY A 5 -0.57 -3.71 -14.61
CA GLY A 5 0.84 -3.85 -15.01
C GLY A 5 1.83 -3.58 -13.88
N HIS A 6 1.50 -2.64 -12.98
CA HIS A 6 2.28 -2.39 -11.76
C HIS A 6 2.28 -3.59 -10.83
N VAL A 7 1.10 -4.16 -10.55
CA VAL A 7 0.95 -5.29 -9.62
C VAL A 7 1.51 -6.60 -10.22
N SER A 8 1.35 -6.83 -11.53
CA SER A 8 1.74 -8.11 -12.16
C SER A 8 3.22 -8.23 -12.51
N SER A 9 3.90 -7.12 -12.77
CA SER A 9 5.25 -7.14 -13.36
C SER A 9 6.23 -6.22 -12.64
N GLY A 10 5.78 -5.49 -11.62
CA GLY A 10 6.57 -4.43 -11.01
C GLY A 10 6.86 -3.28 -11.99
N SER A 11 7.64 -2.30 -11.55
CA SER A 11 8.13 -1.23 -12.40
C SER A 11 9.57 -1.51 -12.82
N SER A 12 9.78 -2.27 -13.90
CA SER A 12 11.13 -2.51 -14.43
C SER A 12 11.84 -1.23 -14.92
N ASN A 13 11.10 -0.12 -15.05
CA ASN A 13 11.57 1.12 -15.67
C ASN A 13 11.45 2.35 -14.73
N ASN A 14 11.23 2.16 -13.41
CA ASN A 14 11.02 3.26 -12.43
C ASN A 14 9.94 4.29 -12.83
N GLY A 15 8.97 3.88 -13.66
CA GLY A 15 7.94 4.74 -14.24
C GLY A 15 6.53 4.48 -13.70
N SER A 16 6.43 3.83 -12.54
CA SER A 16 5.13 3.64 -11.90
C SER A 16 4.74 4.89 -11.13
N GLN A 17 3.51 5.35 -11.36
CA GLN A 17 2.88 6.44 -10.62
C GLN A 17 2.24 5.98 -9.29
N TYR A 18 2.39 4.70 -8.95
CA TYR A 18 1.73 4.08 -7.80
C TYR A 18 2.72 3.85 -6.65
N ILE A 19 2.35 4.35 -5.48
CA ILE A 19 2.95 3.97 -4.20
C ILE A 19 2.18 2.75 -3.69
N SER A 20 2.85 1.60 -3.60
CA SER A 20 2.28 0.39 -3.01
C SER A 20 2.34 0.46 -1.49
N THR A 21 1.18 0.38 -0.85
CA THR A 21 1.04 0.40 0.61
C THR A 21 0.19 -0.76 1.10
N THR A 22 0.22 -1.05 2.39
CA THR A 22 -0.61 -2.08 3.02
C THR A 22 -1.36 -1.49 4.21
N LEU A 23 -2.60 -1.93 4.40
CA LEU A 23 -3.37 -1.65 5.61
C LEU A 23 -3.01 -2.58 6.78
N ASP A 24 -2.18 -3.59 6.54
CA ASP A 24 -1.84 -4.61 7.52
C ASP A 24 -0.41 -4.45 8.05
N PRO A 25 -0.23 -4.12 9.35
CA PRO A 25 1.10 -4.01 9.93
C PRO A 25 1.85 -5.35 9.95
N GLU A 26 1.15 -6.50 9.97
CA GLU A 26 1.81 -7.81 9.90
C GLU A 26 2.39 -8.08 8.52
N VAL A 27 1.71 -7.64 7.46
CA VAL A 27 2.24 -7.71 6.09
C VAL A 27 3.46 -6.79 5.95
N ALA A 28 3.39 -5.57 6.49
CA ALA A 28 4.53 -4.66 6.52
C ALA A 28 5.74 -5.27 7.26
N ALA A 29 5.51 -5.94 8.39
CA ALA A 29 6.55 -6.63 9.14
C ALA A 29 7.15 -7.80 8.37
N LYS A 30 6.32 -8.60 7.69
CA LYS A 30 6.78 -9.74 6.89
C LYS A 30 7.73 -9.35 5.77
N TRP A 31 7.53 -8.18 5.16
CA TRP A 31 8.33 -7.71 4.03
C TRP A 31 9.43 -6.72 4.40
N ASN A 32 9.55 -6.33 5.68
CA ASN A 32 10.60 -5.44 6.15
C ASN A 32 11.97 -6.15 6.15
N GLN A 33 12.95 -5.56 5.46
CA GLN A 33 14.33 -6.01 5.42
C GLN A 33 15.25 -5.15 6.30
N PRO A 34 16.36 -5.71 6.84
CA PRO A 34 17.32 -4.95 7.63
C PRO A 34 17.79 -3.67 6.92
N GLY A 35 17.68 -2.53 7.58
CA GLY A 35 18.01 -1.21 7.03
C GLY A 35 16.83 -0.43 6.42
N GLN A 36 15.63 -1.03 6.35
CA GLN A 36 14.41 -0.34 5.94
C GLN A 36 13.69 0.29 7.13
N THR A 37 13.16 1.50 6.91
CA THR A 37 12.30 2.19 7.89
C THR A 37 10.85 1.98 7.48
N THR A 38 10.03 1.49 8.41
CA THR A 38 8.59 1.42 8.18
C THR A 38 7.95 2.72 8.59
N VAL A 39 7.08 3.23 7.72
CA VAL A 39 6.34 4.45 7.93
C VAL A 39 4.84 4.19 7.76
N THR A 40 4.03 5.00 8.42
CA THR A 40 2.59 5.07 8.25
C THR A 40 2.21 6.50 7.92
N PHE A 41 1.11 6.66 7.20
CA PHE A 41 0.51 7.96 6.89
C PHE A 41 -0.98 7.76 6.68
N ASP A 42 -1.75 8.85 6.79
CA ASP A 42 -3.18 8.82 6.48
C ASP A 42 -3.39 9.00 4.96
N THR A 43 -4.29 8.21 4.37
CA THR A 43 -4.67 8.37 2.96
C THR A 43 -5.35 9.71 2.68
N ASP A 44 -5.95 10.34 3.70
CA ASP A 44 -6.55 11.66 3.56
C ASP A 44 -5.50 12.78 3.37
N ASP A 45 -4.29 12.56 3.88
CA ASP A 45 -3.16 13.50 3.76
C ASP A 45 -2.46 13.44 2.40
N VAL A 46 -2.84 12.49 1.53
CA VAL A 46 -2.29 12.38 0.18
C VAL A 46 -2.73 13.59 -0.65
N ILE A 47 -1.77 14.38 -1.13
CA ILE A 47 -2.01 15.50 -2.02
C ILE A 47 -1.84 15.09 -3.49
N PRO A 48 -2.41 15.85 -4.46
CA PRO A 48 -2.18 15.59 -5.87
C PRO A 48 -0.69 15.64 -6.23
N ASP A 49 -0.26 14.75 -7.12
CA ASP A 49 1.10 14.77 -7.67
C ASP A 49 1.35 16.02 -8.53
N VAL A 50 2.59 16.21 -9.03
CA VAL A 50 3.01 17.32 -9.90
C VAL A 50 2.13 17.48 -11.15
N LEU A 51 1.49 16.39 -11.60
CA LEU A 51 0.54 16.38 -12.73
C LEU A 51 -0.93 16.61 -12.32
N GLY A 52 -1.21 16.84 -11.04
CA GLY A 52 -2.56 17.05 -10.49
C GLY A 52 -3.36 15.78 -10.23
N ASN A 53 -2.74 14.60 -10.32
CA ASN A 53 -3.42 13.32 -10.11
C ASN A 53 -3.45 12.96 -8.62
N ARG A 54 -4.64 12.68 -8.08
CA ARG A 54 -4.85 12.11 -6.75
C ARG A 54 -5.85 10.96 -6.87
N GLU A 55 -5.42 9.74 -6.56
CA GLU A 55 -6.28 8.56 -6.58
C GLU A 55 -5.83 7.56 -5.51
N ILE A 56 -6.78 7.11 -4.68
CA ILE A 56 -6.55 6.04 -3.70
C ILE A 56 -7.29 4.82 -4.20
N ILE A 57 -6.56 3.81 -4.68
CA ILE A 57 -7.12 2.58 -5.22
C ILE A 57 -6.93 1.49 -4.18
N ASP A 58 -7.98 1.24 -3.41
CA ASP A 58 -8.02 0.12 -2.48
C ASP A 58 -8.25 -1.19 -3.25
N ILE A 59 -7.28 -2.11 -3.19
CA ILE A 59 -7.36 -3.45 -3.79
C ILE A 59 -7.18 -4.56 -2.73
N SER A 60 -7.44 -4.21 -1.47
CA SER A 60 -7.24 -5.09 -0.32
C SER A 60 -8.16 -6.31 -0.31
N THR A 61 -9.30 -6.24 -1.00
CA THR A 61 -10.22 -7.37 -1.17
C THR A 61 -10.37 -7.76 -2.64
N LYS A 62 -10.84 -8.99 -2.88
CA LYS A 62 -11.03 -9.49 -4.24
C LYS A 62 -12.04 -8.66 -5.02
N GLU A 63 -13.13 -8.25 -4.36
CA GLU A 63 -14.20 -7.47 -4.97
C GLU A 63 -13.69 -6.10 -5.42
N LYS A 64 -12.89 -5.44 -4.56
CA LYS A 64 -12.30 -4.14 -4.87
C LYS A 64 -11.21 -4.24 -5.94
N ALA A 65 -10.39 -5.28 -5.89
CA ALA A 65 -9.40 -5.57 -6.92
C ALA A 65 -10.04 -5.78 -8.31
N ILE A 66 -11.15 -6.53 -8.37
CA ILE A 66 -11.91 -6.73 -9.61
C ILE A 66 -12.53 -5.41 -10.10
N ALA A 67 -13.08 -4.60 -9.20
CA ALA A 67 -13.63 -3.29 -9.53
C ALA A 67 -12.55 -2.32 -10.07
N ALA A 68 -11.32 -2.41 -9.55
CA ALA A 68 -10.16 -1.69 -10.05
C ALA A 68 -9.57 -2.27 -11.35
N GLY A 69 -10.20 -3.31 -11.91
CA GLY A 69 -9.82 -3.91 -13.19
C GLY A 69 -8.64 -4.89 -13.12
N LEU A 70 -8.27 -5.38 -11.92
CA LEU A 70 -7.24 -6.41 -11.80
C LEU A 70 -7.77 -7.75 -12.32
N LYS A 71 -6.89 -8.50 -12.99
CA LYS A 71 -7.11 -9.89 -13.40
C LYS A 71 -6.26 -10.85 -12.57
N GLN A 72 -6.65 -12.12 -12.50
CA GLN A 72 -5.79 -13.19 -11.95
C GLN A 72 -4.45 -13.23 -12.71
N PRO A 73 -3.28 -13.41 -12.06
CA PRO A 73 -3.07 -13.72 -10.63
C PRO A 73 -2.96 -12.50 -9.70
N ALA A 74 -2.95 -11.27 -10.24
CA ALA A 74 -2.71 -10.03 -9.48
C ALA A 74 -3.70 -9.83 -8.32
N ILE A 75 -4.95 -10.27 -8.49
CA ILE A 75 -5.96 -10.25 -7.42
C ILE A 75 -5.47 -11.00 -6.17
N ASN A 76 -4.85 -12.18 -6.33
CA ASN A 76 -4.43 -12.99 -5.17
C ASN A 76 -3.28 -12.32 -4.42
N PHE A 77 -2.35 -11.69 -5.13
CA PHE A 77 -1.23 -10.95 -4.52
C PHE A 77 -1.72 -9.72 -3.76
N ALA A 78 -2.60 -8.92 -4.38
CA ALA A 78 -3.19 -7.73 -3.79
C ALA A 78 -4.01 -8.06 -2.53
N THR A 79 -4.86 -9.09 -2.60
CA THR A 79 -5.67 -9.53 -1.46
C THR A 79 -4.80 -10.12 -0.34
N SER A 80 -3.78 -10.92 -0.67
CA SER A 80 -2.89 -11.49 0.35
C SER A 80 -2.05 -10.44 1.08
N SER A 81 -1.81 -9.28 0.45
CA SER A 81 -0.99 -8.21 1.01
C SER A 81 -1.84 -7.05 1.55
N LYS A 82 -3.17 -7.16 1.49
CA LYS A 82 -4.14 -6.09 1.79
C LYS A 82 -3.70 -4.75 1.18
N GLU A 83 -3.35 -4.80 -0.11
CA GLU A 83 -2.65 -3.72 -0.79
C GLU A 83 -3.58 -2.54 -1.10
N VAL A 84 -3.05 -1.34 -0.95
CA VAL A 84 -3.67 -0.08 -1.37
C VAL A 84 -2.66 0.66 -2.23
N LEU A 85 -3.08 1.00 -3.44
CA LEU A 85 -2.26 1.76 -4.39
C LEU A 85 -2.62 3.23 -4.29
N ILE A 86 -1.60 4.07 -4.21
CA ILE A 86 -1.77 5.52 -4.07
C ILE A 86 -1.13 6.20 -5.26
N VAL A 87 -1.91 7.02 -5.95
CA VAL A 87 -1.46 7.96 -6.98
C VAL A 87 -1.53 9.34 -6.39
N GLY A 88 -0.39 10.02 -6.32
CA GLY A 88 -0.30 11.31 -5.65
C GLY A 88 1.05 11.51 -5.01
N HIS A 89 1.11 12.47 -4.11
CA HIS A 89 2.27 12.77 -3.30
C HIS A 89 1.88 12.70 -1.81
N VAL A 90 2.69 12.01 -1.01
CA VAL A 90 2.55 12.01 0.44
C VAL A 90 3.48 13.08 1.00
N PRO A 91 2.96 14.16 1.62
CA PRO A 91 3.81 15.20 2.18
C PRO A 91 4.63 14.62 3.36
N ALA A 92 5.88 15.06 3.48
CA ALA A 92 6.80 14.55 4.49
C ALA A 92 6.28 14.74 5.93
N ASP A 93 5.52 15.80 6.18
CA ASP A 93 4.96 16.13 7.50
C ASP A 93 3.88 15.14 7.96
N SER A 94 3.26 14.42 7.02
CA SER A 94 2.23 13.40 7.30
C SER A 94 2.81 11.99 7.44
N ILE A 95 4.14 11.84 7.32
CA ILE A 95 4.82 10.55 7.43
C ILE A 95 5.23 10.34 8.88
N HIS A 96 4.69 9.29 9.50
CA HIS A 96 5.02 8.87 10.85
C HIS A 96 5.85 7.59 10.82
N ILE A 97 7.05 7.63 11.41
CA ILE A 97 7.88 6.44 11.57
C ILE A 97 7.24 5.53 12.63
N ILE A 98 7.06 4.25 12.30
CA ILE A 98 6.53 3.26 13.22
C ILE A 98 7.55 2.17 13.50
N ASP A 99 7.66 1.78 14.77
CA ASP A 99 8.32 0.53 15.13
C ASP A 99 7.29 -0.61 15.04
N LEU A 100 7.48 -1.49 14.06
CA LEU A 100 6.61 -2.64 13.82
C LEU A 100 6.50 -3.57 15.04
N LYS A 101 7.50 -3.60 15.94
CA LYS A 101 7.40 -4.37 17.19
C LYS A 101 6.28 -3.86 18.09
N THR A 102 5.99 -2.56 18.05
CA THR A 102 4.94 -1.91 18.84
C THR A 102 3.58 -1.96 18.14
N ALA A 103 3.58 -1.98 16.80
CA ALA A 103 2.36 -2.02 15.99
C ALA A 103 1.68 -3.39 16.02
N VAL A 104 2.45 -4.49 15.98
CA VAL A 104 1.93 -5.87 15.99
C VAL A 104 1.39 -6.28 17.37
N THR A 105 1.91 -5.71 18.47
CA THR A 105 1.43 -6.02 19.82
C THR A 105 0.04 -5.47 20.15
N LYS A 106 -0.45 -4.45 19.43
CA LYS A 106 -1.77 -3.85 19.71
C LYS A 106 -2.96 -4.65 19.18
N THR A 107 -2.75 -5.62 18.29
CA THR A 107 -3.84 -6.49 17.77
C THR A 107 -4.03 -7.76 18.58
N SER A 108 -3.13 -8.08 19.52
CA SER A 108 -3.19 -9.30 20.33
C SER A 108 -3.90 -9.12 21.69
N ASP A 109 -4.30 -7.90 22.05
CA ASP A 109 -4.85 -7.55 23.38
C ASP A 109 -6.30 -7.04 23.28
N CYS A 110 -7.15 -7.81 22.60
CA CYS A 110 -8.60 -7.65 22.70
C CYS A 110 -9.17 -8.90 23.39
N PRO A 111 -9.48 -8.85 24.70
CA PRO A 111 -10.16 -9.96 25.36
C PRO A 111 -11.57 -10.08 24.77
N GLN A 112 -11.89 -11.28 24.26
CA GLN A 112 -13.27 -11.71 24.05
C GLN A 112 -13.94 -12.07 25.38
#